data_AF-A0A351HBY7-F1
#
_entry.id   AF-A0A351HBY7-F1
#
_cell.length_a   1.000
_cell.length_b   1.000
_cell.length_c   1.000
_cell.angle_alpha   90.00
_cell.angle_beta   90.00
_cell.angle_gamma   90.00
#
_symmetry.space_group_name_H-M   'P 1'
#
loop_
_entity.id
_entity.type
_entity.pdbx_description
1 polymer ?
#
loop_
_entity_poly.entity_id
_entity_poly.type
_entity_poly.pdbx_seq_one_letter_code
_entity_poly.pdbx_strand_id
1 'polypeptide(L)' 'AGSENAHYVNDRKHAISLALDAARPQDCVLIAGKGHEAYQEFDGTVIPFDDRHVARDLLRLKKI' A
#
# COMPACT_ATOMS: atom_id res chain seq x y z
N ALA A 1 16.72 -5.63 -18.47
CA ALA A 1 15.33 -5.69 -18.96
C ALA A 1 14.45 -5.05 -17.89
N GLY A 2 14.28 -3.73 -17.97
CA GLY A 2 13.73 -2.91 -16.89
C GLY A 2 12.30 -2.47 -17.17
N SER A 3 11.42 -2.68 -16.19
CA SER A 3 10.37 -1.76 -15.72
C SER A 3 9.70 -0.82 -16.73
N GLU A 4 9.07 -1.31 -17.79
CA GLU A 4 8.29 -0.40 -18.66
C GLU A 4 6.97 0.09 -18.01
N ASN A 5 6.52 -0.51 -16.89
CA ASN A 5 5.28 -0.15 -16.19
C ASN A 5 5.46 -0.02 -14.65
N ALA A 6 6.51 0.66 -14.18
CA ALA A 6 6.67 0.96 -12.76
C ALA A 6 6.09 2.35 -12.42
N HIS A 7 5.23 2.41 -11.40
CA HIS A 7 4.72 3.66 -10.84
C HIS A 7 5.35 3.92 -9.47
N TYR A 8 5.94 5.10 -9.30
CA TYR A 8 6.59 5.51 -8.04
C TYR A 8 5.72 6.49 -7.28
N VAL A 9 5.38 6.14 -6.03
CA VAL A 9 4.53 6.94 -5.15
C VAL A 9 5.17 6.94 -3.75
N ASN A 10 5.59 8.11 -3.28
CA ASN A 10 6.33 8.23 -2.02
C ASN A 10 5.44 7.97 -0.79
N ASP A 11 4.17 8.39 -0.84
CA ASP A 11 3.23 8.16 0.26
C ASP A 11 2.71 6.72 0.22
N ARG A 12 2.96 5.98 1.31
CA ARG A 12 2.68 4.54 1.39
C ARG A 12 1.19 4.24 1.31
N LYS A 13 0.35 5.03 1.99
CA LYS A 13 -1.12 4.85 1.95
C LYS A 13 -1.67 5.15 0.56
N HIS A 14 -1.15 6.17 -0.10
CA HIS A 14 -1.52 6.54 -1.46
C HIS A 14 -1.11 5.45 -2.46
N ALA A 15 0.10 4.89 -2.32
CA ALA A 15 0.55 3.77 -3.15
C ALA A 15 -0.39 2.56 -3.03
N ILE A 16 -0.80 2.20 -1.81
CA ILE A 16 -1.77 1.12 -1.58
C ILE A 16 -3.12 1.47 -2.21
N SER A 17 -3.62 2.69 -2.04
CA SER A 17 -4.87 3.13 -2.66
C SER A 17 -4.82 3.01 -4.19
N LEU A 18 -3.75 3.49 -4.82
CA LEU A 18 -3.60 3.46 -6.28
C LEU A 18 -3.49 2.03 -6.81
N ALA A 19 -2.79 1.14 -6.09
CA ALA A 19 -2.74 -0.27 -6.46
C ALA A 19 -4.13 -0.92 -6.40
N LEU A 20 -4.93 -0.60 -5.39
CA LEU A 20 -6.32 -1.06 -5.29
C LEU A 20 -7.23 -0.45 -6.37
N ASP A 21 -7.04 0.82 -6.71
CA ASP A 21 -7.79 1.51 -7.77
C ASP A 21 -7.48 0.94 -9.17
N ALA A 22 -6.26 0.43 -9.37
CA ALA A 22 -5.85 -0.20 -10.62
C ALA A 22 -6.29 -1.66 -10.76
N ALA A 23 -6.60 -2.33 -9.65
CA ALA A 23 -6.96 -3.74 -9.63
C ALA A 23 -8.35 -3.98 -10.22
N ARG A 24 -8.49 -5.06 -11.00
CA ARG A 24 -9.76 -5.51 -11.59
C ARG A 24 -10.30 -6.71 -10.80
N PRO A 25 -11.58 -7.07 -10.99
CA PRO A 25 -12.11 -8.31 -10.42
C PRO A 25 -11.20 -9.50 -10.77
N GLN A 26 -10.88 -10.32 -9.76
CA GLN A 26 -9.96 -11.48 -9.82
C GLN A 26 -8.46 -11.15 -9.79
N ASP A 27 -8.06 -9.88 -9.80
CA ASP A 27 -6.67 -9.51 -9.55
C ASP A 27 -6.33 -9.65 -8.06
N CYS A 28 -5.04 -9.83 -7.77
CA CYS A 28 -4.51 -9.85 -6.41
C CYS A 28 -3.47 -8.73 -6.25
N VAL A 29 -3.62 -7.94 -5.19
CA VAL A 29 -2.67 -6.89 -4.80
C VAL A 29 -1.85 -7.40 -3.61
N LEU A 30 -0.53 -7.52 -3.80
CA LEU A 30 0.42 -7.88 -2.74
C LEU A 30 1.11 -6.63 -2.18
N ILE A 31 0.90 -6.35 -0.90
CA ILE A 31 1.66 -5.33 -0.16
C ILE A 31 2.83 -6.03 0.54
N ALA A 32 4.07 -5.76 0.10
CA ALA A 32 5.27 -6.43 0.59
C ALA A 32 6.18 -5.50 1.40
N GLY A 33 7.07 -6.09 2.21
CA GLY A 33 8.16 -5.42 2.91
C GLY A 33 7.97 -5.24 4.42
N LYS A 34 6.77 -4.86 4.90
CA LYS A 34 6.51 -4.60 6.33
C LYS A 34 5.97 -5.79 7.13
N GLY A 35 5.14 -6.61 6.50
CA GLY A 35 4.52 -7.77 7.17
C GLY A 35 3.70 -7.38 8.41
N HIS A 36 4.18 -7.75 9.59
CA HIS A 36 3.47 -7.49 10.87
C HIS A 36 3.87 -6.16 11.53
N GLU A 37 4.86 -5.45 10.99
CA GLU A 37 5.29 -4.15 11.50
C GLU A 37 4.18 -3.09 11.35
N ALA A 38 3.94 -2.35 12.43
CA ALA A 38 2.88 -1.34 12.53
C ALA A 38 3.42 0.10 12.66
N TYR A 39 4.56 0.38 12.02
CA TYR A 39 5.16 1.70 11.99
C TYR A 39 5.88 2.02 10.68
N GLN A 40 6.07 3.30 10.42
CA GLN A 40 7.01 3.83 9.43
C GLN A 40 8.09 4.66 10.13
N GLU A 41 9.32 4.56 9.64
CA GLU A 41 10.45 5.35 10.12
C GLU A 41 10.86 6.37 9.06
N PHE A 42 11.07 7.61 9.50
CA PHE A 42 11.52 8.73 8.69
C PHE A 42 12.66 9.44 9.43
N ASP A 43 13.90 9.28 8.96
CA ASP A 43 15.08 9.92 9.55
C ASP A 43 15.13 9.80 11.09
N GLY A 44 15.00 8.56 11.60
CA GLY A 44 14.97 8.26 13.03
C GLY A 44 13.65 8.58 13.76
N THR A 45 12.66 9.17 13.08
CA THR A 45 11.32 9.41 13.63
C THR A 45 10.38 8.26 13.29
N VAL A 46 9.82 7.61 14.30
CA VAL A 46 8.87 6.51 14.14
C VAL A 46 7.43 7.03 14.26
N ILE A 47 6.60 6.77 13.24
CA ILE A 47 5.17 7.08 13.26
C ILE A 47 4.32 5.81 13.15
N PRO A 48 3.17 5.73 13.84
CA PRO A 48 2.25 4.60 13.71
C PRO A 48 1.74 4.44 12.27
N PHE A 49 1.92 3.26 11.68
CA PHE A 49 1.45 2.94 10.34
C PHE A 49 1.40 1.43 10.13
N ASP A 50 0.21 0.87 9.89
CA ASP A 50 0.02 -0.57 9.66
C ASP A 50 -0.62 -0.81 8.29
N ASP A 51 0.12 -1.45 7.38
CA ASP A 51 -0.32 -1.79 6.02
C ASP A 51 -1.67 -2.55 6.06
N ARG A 52 -1.90 -3.40 7.07
CA ARG A 52 -3.12 -4.22 7.23
C ARG A 52 -4.34 -3.37 7.58
N HIS A 53 -4.16 -2.38 8.46
CA HIS A 53 -5.24 -1.44 8.82
C HIS A 53 -5.58 -0.55 7.64
N VAL A 54 -4.56 0.00 6.99
CA VAL A 54 -4.73 0.86 5.80
C VAL A 54 -5.45 0.10 4.68
N ALA A 55 -5.04 -1.13 4.36
CA ALA A 55 -5.69 -1.94 3.34
C ALA A 55 -7.16 -2.22 3.69
N ARG A 56 -7.45 -2.63 4.93
CA ARG A 56 -8.83 -2.91 5.37
C ARG A 56 -9.74 -1.69 5.29
N ASP A 57 -9.25 -0.53 5.71
CA ASP A 57 -10.00 0.73 5.65
C ASP A 57 -10.28 1.14 4.21
N LEU A 58 -9.29 1.01 3.31
CA LEU A 58 -9.44 1.34 1.90
C LEU A 58 -10.41 0.39 1.18
N LEU A 59 -10.34 -0.92 1.42
CA LEU A 59 -11.30 -1.88 0.88
C LEU A 59 -12.74 -1.52 1.30
N ARG A 60 -12.95 -1.19 2.58
CA ARG A 60 -14.25 -0.75 3.09
C ARG A 60 -14.75 0.55 2.44
N LEU A 61 -13.86 1.53 2.28
CA LEU A 61 -14.19 2.84 1.69
C LEU A 61 -14.50 2.76 0.20
N LYS A 62 -13.74 1.95 -0.54
CA LYS A 62 -13.86 1.77 -1.99
C LYS A 62 -14.94 0.77 -2.40
N LYS A 63 -15.42 -0.05 -1.45
CA LYS A 63 -16.45 -1.09 -1.67
C LYS A 63 -16.04 -2.11 -2.75
N ILE A 64 -14.77 -2.48 -2.74
CA ILE A 64 -14.16 -3.50 -3.60
C ILE A 64 -13.91 -4.79 -2.82
#